data_AF-A0A384AE88-F1
#
_entry.id   AF-A0A384AE88-F1
#
_cell.length_a   1.000
_cell.length_b   1.000
_cell.length_c   1.000
_cell.angle_alpha   90.00
_cell.angle_beta   90.00
_cell.angle_gamma   90.00
#
_symmetry.space_group_name_H-M   'P 1'
#
loop_
_entity.id
_entity.type
_entity.pdbx_description
1 polymer ?
#
loop_
_entity_poly.entity_id
_entity_poly.type
_entity_poly.pdbx_seq_one_letter_code
_entity_poly.pdbx_strand_id
1 'polypeptide(L)'
;MKPESGQALFHVALVSCLCAATVHTGVFAGVSVQVGYEHYAEAPVASLPAFLAMPFNSLVNVAYVLLGMYWLQSKASAPGGPTEARKACYLKDVFAGMALVYGPVQWLRIAMQTRPTAVLDQWLTLPIFAWPVAWCLCLDGGWKPWRLLAVEGLSLCSYSLALLHPCGFEVALGVHVAAAVGQALRTQGRHGSASSGTYLALGVLSCLGFVVLKLCDHELSQWHLFQRLTGHFWSRVCDVLQFHFAFLFMTNLNTCRRRPPAEKVR
;
A
#
# COMPACT_ATOMS: atom_id res chain seq x y z
N MET A 1 -2.31 18.23 15.62
CA MET A 1 -2.37 17.74 14.23
C MET A 1 -2.96 18.82 13.34
N LYS A 2 -2.52 18.95 12.08
CA LYS A 2 -3.20 19.81 11.11
C LYS A 2 -4.61 19.23 10.84
N PRO A 3 -5.64 20.07 10.61
CA PRO A 3 -7.02 19.60 10.43
C PRO A 3 -7.17 18.62 9.26
N GLU A 4 -6.38 18.79 8.20
CA GLU A 4 -6.38 17.94 7.00
C GLU A 4 -5.89 16.52 7.28
N SER A 5 -4.82 16.39 8.08
CA SER A 5 -4.31 15.08 8.53
C SER A 5 -5.34 14.36 9.40
N GLY A 6 -6.10 15.11 10.21
CA GLY A 6 -7.21 14.54 10.99
C GLY A 6 -8.30 13.94 10.10
N GLN A 7 -8.71 14.66 9.05
CA GLN A 7 -9.72 14.19 8.11
C GLN A 7 -9.26 12.96 7.32
N ALA A 8 -8.04 12.97 6.80
CA ALA A 8 -7.47 11.84 6.07
C ALA A 8 -7.43 10.57 6.93
N LEU A 9 -6.92 10.68 8.16
CA LEU A 9 -6.86 9.55 9.09
C LEU A 9 -8.24 9.08 9.53
N PHE A 10 -9.20 9.99 9.72
CA PHE A 10 -10.58 9.61 10.01
C PHE A 10 -11.19 8.79 8.87
N HIS A 11 -10.98 9.18 7.61
CA HIS A 11 -11.49 8.42 6.47
C HIS A 11 -10.85 7.03 6.36
N VAL A 12 -9.53 6.93 6.56
CA VAL A 12 -8.84 5.62 6.59
C VAL A 12 -9.41 4.75 7.71
N ALA A 13 -9.50 5.29 8.93
CA ALA A 13 -10.04 4.55 10.07
C ALA A 13 -11.49 4.10 9.82
N LEU A 14 -12.35 4.95 9.27
CA LEU A 14 -13.73 4.63 8.94
C LEU A 14 -13.81 3.44 7.96
N VAL A 15 -13.05 3.50 6.85
CA VAL A 15 -13.03 2.43 5.84
C VAL A 15 -12.46 1.14 6.44
N SER A 16 -11.37 1.21 7.22
CA SER A 16 -10.78 0.04 7.86
C SER A 16 -11.73 -0.61 8.89
N CYS A 17 -12.46 0.19 9.67
CA CYS A 17 -13.49 -0.31 10.58
C CYS A 17 -14.64 -0.98 9.81
N LEU A 18 -15.09 -0.39 8.69
CA LEU A 18 -16.12 -0.98 7.84
C LEU A 18 -15.66 -2.33 7.26
N CYS A 19 -14.41 -2.40 6.77
CA CYS A 19 -13.83 -3.64 6.28
C CYS A 19 -13.77 -4.69 7.40
N ALA A 20 -13.25 -4.33 8.57
CA ALA A 20 -13.17 -5.25 9.72
C ALA A 20 -14.57 -5.78 10.11
N ALA A 21 -15.55 -4.87 10.27
CA ALA A 21 -16.92 -5.26 10.60
C ALA A 21 -17.52 -6.22 9.55
N THR A 22 -17.33 -5.92 8.26
CA THR A 22 -17.85 -6.75 7.15
C THR A 22 -17.18 -8.13 7.10
N VAL A 23 -15.89 -8.24 7.39
CA VAL A 23 -15.22 -9.53 7.48
C VAL A 23 -15.81 -10.36 8.64
N HIS A 24 -16.12 -9.71 9.77
CA HIS A 24 -16.72 -10.36 10.93
C HIS A 24 -18.19 -10.76 10.76
N THR A 25 -18.93 -10.21 9.78
CA THR A 25 -20.28 -10.70 9.45
C THR A 25 -20.27 -12.00 8.65
N GLY A 26 -19.10 -12.46 8.19
CA GLY A 26 -18.96 -13.72 7.45
C GLY A 26 -19.24 -13.60 5.95
N VAL A 27 -19.40 -12.41 5.39
CA VAL A 27 -19.60 -12.18 3.94
C VAL A 27 -18.52 -12.86 3.09
N PHE A 28 -17.28 -12.92 3.61
CA PHE A 28 -16.14 -13.56 2.93
C PHE A 28 -15.81 -14.98 3.44
N ALA A 29 -16.77 -15.66 4.06
CA ALA A 29 -16.58 -17.04 4.57
C ALA A 29 -16.27 -18.07 3.48
N GLY A 30 -16.51 -17.75 2.19
CA GLY A 30 -16.16 -18.60 1.05
C GLY A 30 -14.75 -18.39 0.49
N VAL A 31 -14.04 -17.31 0.85
CA VAL A 31 -12.77 -16.94 0.20
C VAL A 31 -11.63 -17.89 0.57
N SER A 32 -10.96 -18.47 -0.43
CA SER A 32 -9.77 -19.31 -0.19
C SER A 32 -8.62 -18.46 0.35
N VAL A 33 -8.23 -18.69 1.60
CA VAL A 33 -7.09 -18.01 2.25
C VAL A 33 -6.19 -19.02 2.95
N GLN A 34 -4.88 -18.77 2.85
CA GLN A 34 -3.86 -19.53 3.56
C GLN A 34 -3.75 -19.02 5.00
N VAL A 35 -3.88 -19.96 5.94
CA VAL A 35 -3.81 -19.75 7.38
C VAL A 35 -2.93 -20.85 7.94
N GLY A 36 -2.02 -20.50 8.84
CA GLY A 36 -1.03 -21.43 9.38
C GLY A 36 0.40 -20.95 9.15
N TYR A 37 1.29 -21.31 10.07
CA TYR A 37 2.71 -20.92 10.01
C TYR A 37 3.49 -21.71 8.94
N GLU A 38 2.96 -22.84 8.49
CA GLU A 38 3.54 -23.67 7.42
C GLU A 38 3.68 -22.95 6.09
N HIS A 39 2.93 -21.86 5.89
CA HIS A 39 3.01 -21.01 4.70
C HIS A 39 4.09 -19.93 4.78
N TYR A 40 4.92 -19.97 5.83
CA TYR A 40 6.02 -19.05 6.05
C TYR A 40 7.31 -19.86 6.19
N ALA A 41 8.37 -19.48 5.48
CA ALA A 41 9.69 -20.09 5.71
C ALA A 41 10.30 -19.69 7.07
N GLU A 42 9.83 -18.62 7.71
CA GLU A 42 10.31 -18.22 9.03
C GLU A 42 9.69 -19.13 10.09
N ALA A 43 10.50 -20.00 10.68
CA ALA A 43 10.03 -20.90 11.71
C ALA A 43 9.55 -20.14 12.96
N PRO A 44 8.38 -20.49 13.53
CA PRO A 44 7.89 -19.84 14.73
C PRO A 44 8.77 -20.18 15.94
N VAL A 45 9.10 -19.17 16.75
CA VAL A 45 9.89 -19.32 17.97
C VAL A 45 8.95 -19.60 19.14
N ALA A 46 8.92 -20.85 19.61
CA ALA A 46 7.97 -21.32 20.63
C ALA A 46 8.08 -20.61 21.99
N SER A 47 9.23 -20.01 22.32
CA SER A 47 9.44 -19.26 23.57
C SER A 47 8.90 -17.83 23.52
N LEU A 48 8.52 -17.33 22.35
CA LEU A 48 7.96 -15.99 22.16
C LEU A 48 6.43 -16.03 22.18
N PRO A 49 5.76 -14.95 22.61
CA PRO A 49 4.30 -14.86 22.52
C PRO A 49 3.86 -14.88 21.05
N ALA A 50 2.61 -15.28 20.78
CA ALA A 50 2.10 -15.48 19.41
C ALA A 50 2.30 -14.28 18.47
N PHE A 51 2.20 -13.05 19.00
CA PHE A 51 2.44 -11.83 18.22
C PHE A 51 3.92 -11.59 17.88
N LEU A 52 4.87 -12.28 18.52
CA LEU A 52 6.30 -12.27 18.17
C LEU A 52 6.80 -13.63 17.69
N ALA A 53 5.89 -14.59 17.42
CA ALA A 53 6.26 -15.94 17.03
C ALA A 53 7.18 -15.95 15.80
N MET A 54 6.99 -15.02 14.87
CA MET A 54 7.88 -14.79 13.73
C MET A 54 8.58 -13.42 13.90
N PRO A 55 9.72 -13.33 14.60
CA PRO A 55 10.33 -12.06 15.01
C PRO A 55 10.71 -11.16 13.84
N PHE A 56 11.25 -11.68 12.74
CA PHE A 56 11.63 -10.87 11.58
C PHE A 56 10.40 -10.37 10.82
N ASN A 57 9.42 -11.23 10.58
CA ASN A 57 8.16 -10.81 9.99
C ASN A 57 7.38 -9.80 10.87
N SER A 58 7.50 -9.92 12.20
CA SER A 58 6.93 -8.96 13.14
C SER A 58 7.66 -7.62 13.11
N LEU A 59 8.99 -7.62 12.97
CA LEU A 59 9.80 -6.41 12.85
C LEU A 59 9.42 -5.58 11.62
N VAL A 60 9.11 -6.21 10.49
CA VAL A 60 8.71 -5.46 9.29
C VAL A 60 7.36 -4.75 9.47
N ASN A 61 6.46 -5.29 10.30
CA ASN A 61 5.20 -4.60 10.63
C ASN A 61 5.47 -3.28 11.37
N VAL A 62 6.52 -3.22 12.20
CA VAL A 62 6.98 -1.96 12.82
C VAL A 62 7.48 -1.00 11.76
N ALA A 63 8.19 -1.47 10.73
CA ALA A 63 8.66 -0.63 9.64
C ALA A 63 7.51 0.05 8.86
N TYR A 64 6.37 -0.62 8.66
CA TYR A 64 5.16 0.02 8.11
C TYR A 64 4.66 1.17 8.96
N VAL A 65 4.56 0.95 10.28
CA VAL A 65 4.08 1.97 11.21
C VAL A 65 5.05 3.16 11.23
N LEU A 66 6.35 2.90 11.30
CA LEU A 66 7.38 3.94 11.24
C LEU A 66 7.33 4.72 9.91
N LEU A 67 7.15 4.03 8.78
CA LEU A 67 7.03 4.67 7.47
C LEU A 67 5.80 5.58 7.39
N GLY A 68 4.65 5.11 7.85
CA GLY A 68 3.43 5.91 7.93
C GLY A 68 3.60 7.15 8.81
N MET A 69 4.21 6.99 10.00
CA MET A 69 4.49 8.12 10.89
C MET A 69 5.46 9.13 10.27
N TYR A 70 6.54 8.64 9.65
CA TYR A 70 7.52 9.46 8.95
C TYR A 70 6.85 10.32 7.87
N TRP A 71 6.00 9.71 7.03
CA TRP A 71 5.33 10.43 5.96
C TRP A 71 4.26 11.38 6.46
N LEU A 72 3.53 11.08 7.53
CA LEU A 72 2.61 12.04 8.16
C LEU A 72 3.32 13.30 8.66
N GLN A 73 4.50 13.13 9.25
CA GLN A 73 5.32 14.25 9.76
C GLN A 73 6.03 15.01 8.62
N SER A 74 6.22 14.37 7.48
CA SER A 74 6.85 14.97 6.30
C SER A 74 5.98 16.06 5.69
N LYS A 75 6.60 17.18 5.30
CA LYS A 75 5.92 18.30 4.65
C LYS A 75 5.67 17.95 3.17
N ALA A 76 4.40 17.88 2.77
CA ALA A 76 4.05 17.92 1.35
C ALA A 76 4.13 19.38 0.88
N SER A 77 4.89 19.62 -0.18
CA SER A 77 4.95 20.92 -0.86
C SER A 77 4.31 20.78 -2.24
N ALA A 78 3.47 21.73 -2.62
CA ALA A 78 2.93 21.85 -3.96
C ALA A 78 3.18 23.29 -4.45
N PRO A 79 3.52 23.52 -5.73
CA PRO A 79 3.83 24.85 -6.28
C PRO A 79 2.59 25.75 -6.46
N GLY A 80 1.41 25.24 -6.09
CA GLY A 80 0.14 25.97 -6.09
C GLY A 80 -0.12 26.75 -4.81
N GLY A 81 -1.28 27.42 -4.75
CA GLY A 81 -1.74 28.12 -3.55
C GLY A 81 -2.09 27.18 -2.38
N PRO A 82 -2.51 27.73 -1.23
CA PRO A 82 -2.81 26.97 0.00
C PRO A 82 -3.77 25.79 -0.22
N THR A 83 -4.72 25.94 -1.13
CA THR A 83 -5.71 24.91 -1.47
C THR A 83 -5.11 23.69 -2.17
N GLU A 84 -4.14 23.87 -3.06
CA GLU A 84 -3.48 22.74 -3.75
C GLU A 84 -2.51 22.03 -2.80
N ALA A 85 -1.81 22.78 -1.94
CA ALA A 85 -1.01 22.20 -0.86
C ALA A 85 -1.87 21.36 0.08
N ARG A 86 -3.06 21.84 0.45
CA ARG A 86 -4.05 21.11 1.27
C ARG A 86 -4.45 19.76 0.65
N LYS A 87 -4.75 19.76 -0.65
CA LYS A 87 -5.11 18.52 -1.38
C LYS A 87 -3.94 17.54 -1.46
N ALA A 88 -2.73 18.03 -1.71
CA ALA A 88 -1.53 17.19 -1.73
C ALA A 88 -1.23 16.59 -0.34
N CYS A 89 -1.40 17.37 0.74
CA CYS A 89 -1.31 16.89 2.11
C CYS A 89 -2.34 15.79 2.37
N TYR A 90 -3.61 16.00 2.01
CA TYR A 90 -4.65 14.99 2.17
C TYR A 90 -4.29 13.68 1.44
N LEU A 91 -3.84 13.74 0.18
CA LEU A 91 -3.50 12.54 -0.58
C LEU A 91 -2.34 11.75 0.05
N LYS A 92 -1.32 12.48 0.51
CA LYS A 92 -0.21 11.90 1.27
C LYS A 92 -0.69 11.29 2.58
N ASP A 93 -1.50 12.01 3.34
CA ASP A 93 -1.92 11.61 4.68
C ASP A 93 -2.86 10.40 4.66
N VAL A 94 -3.69 10.25 3.62
CA VAL A 94 -4.47 9.02 3.43
C VAL A 94 -3.53 7.84 3.16
N PHE A 95 -2.57 7.99 2.24
CA PHE A 95 -1.64 6.89 1.94
C PHE A 95 -0.78 6.51 3.15
N ALA A 96 -0.37 7.51 3.94
CA ALA A 96 0.38 7.29 5.18
C ALA A 96 -0.49 6.63 6.25
N GLY A 97 -1.76 7.04 6.35
CA GLY A 97 -2.75 6.39 7.20
C GLY A 97 -2.97 4.93 6.81
N MET A 98 -3.06 4.61 5.52
CA MET A 98 -3.17 3.23 5.05
C MET A 98 -1.97 2.39 5.50
N ALA A 99 -0.73 2.90 5.37
CA ALA A 99 0.47 2.23 5.88
C ALA A 99 0.43 2.03 7.41
N LEU A 100 -0.02 3.03 8.16
CA LEU A 100 -0.18 2.96 9.62
C LEU A 100 -1.17 1.89 10.07
N VAL A 101 -2.26 1.69 9.34
CA VAL A 101 -3.27 0.67 9.66
C VAL A 101 -2.83 -0.71 9.17
N TYR A 102 -2.17 -0.78 8.02
CA TYR A 102 -1.80 -2.04 7.40
C TYR A 102 -0.75 -2.81 8.21
N GLY A 103 0.23 -2.12 8.81
CA GLY A 103 1.22 -2.76 9.70
C GLY A 103 0.58 -3.58 10.83
N PRO A 104 -0.31 -2.99 11.66
CA PRO A 104 -1.07 -3.71 12.67
C PRO A 104 -1.94 -4.84 12.13
N VAL A 105 -2.57 -4.68 10.95
CA VAL A 105 -3.39 -5.74 10.34
C VAL A 105 -2.52 -6.94 9.93
N GLN A 106 -1.37 -6.69 9.29
CA GLN A 106 -0.39 -7.73 8.98
C GLN A 106 0.14 -8.42 10.24
N TRP A 107 0.32 -7.65 11.31
CA TRP A 107 0.71 -8.18 12.61
C TRP A 107 -0.36 -9.07 13.21
N LEU A 108 -1.62 -8.65 13.13
CA LEU A 108 -2.76 -9.43 13.60
C LEU A 108 -2.90 -10.75 12.84
N ARG A 109 -2.66 -10.73 11.51
CA ARG A 109 -2.62 -11.94 10.68
C ARG A 109 -1.59 -12.95 11.20
N ILE A 110 -0.39 -12.49 11.55
CA ILE A 110 0.68 -13.34 12.10
C ILE A 110 0.29 -13.89 13.47
N ALA A 111 -0.23 -13.02 14.33
CA ALA A 111 -0.50 -13.32 15.73
C ALA A 111 -1.69 -14.27 15.90
N MET A 112 -2.76 -14.07 15.13
CA MET A 112 -4.00 -14.81 15.32
C MET A 112 -4.11 -16.05 14.45
N GLN A 113 -3.50 -16.07 13.26
CA GLN A 113 -3.66 -17.16 12.29
C GLN A 113 -5.14 -17.55 12.13
N THR A 114 -6.02 -16.57 11.94
CA THR A 114 -7.46 -16.81 11.72
C THR A 114 -7.88 -16.36 10.34
N ARG A 115 -8.91 -17.01 9.78
CA ARG A 115 -9.49 -16.64 8.50
C ARG A 115 -9.90 -15.16 8.41
N PRO A 116 -10.61 -14.57 9.40
CA PRO A 116 -10.93 -13.14 9.37
C PRO A 116 -9.70 -12.25 9.21
N THR A 117 -8.62 -12.55 9.95
CA THR A 117 -7.40 -11.73 9.88
C THR A 117 -6.66 -11.86 8.55
N ALA A 118 -6.68 -13.05 7.94
CA ALA A 118 -6.10 -13.27 6.61
C ALA A 118 -6.91 -12.59 5.49
N VAL A 119 -8.24 -12.64 5.59
CA VAL A 119 -9.16 -11.94 4.67
C VAL A 119 -9.00 -10.43 4.79
N LEU A 120 -8.98 -9.89 6.02
CA LEU A 120 -8.84 -8.45 6.24
C LEU A 120 -7.52 -7.91 5.69
N ASP A 121 -6.42 -8.65 5.88
CA ASP A 121 -5.11 -8.33 5.32
C ASP A 121 -5.13 -8.26 3.79
N GLN A 122 -5.63 -9.30 3.12
CA GLN A 122 -5.78 -9.30 1.66
C GLN A 122 -6.68 -8.16 1.18
N TRP A 123 -7.83 -7.96 1.82
CA TRP A 123 -8.81 -7.00 1.35
C TRP A 123 -8.32 -5.56 1.47
N LEU A 124 -7.64 -5.20 2.55
CA LEU A 124 -7.03 -3.87 2.72
C LEU A 124 -5.81 -3.64 1.84
N THR A 125 -5.17 -4.70 1.33
CA THR A 125 -4.06 -4.59 0.37
C THR A 125 -4.52 -3.95 -0.95
N LEU A 126 -5.73 -4.25 -1.43
CA LEU A 126 -6.22 -3.75 -2.71
C LEU A 126 -6.32 -2.22 -2.78
N PRO A 127 -7.02 -1.52 -1.85
CA PRO A 127 -7.11 -0.07 -1.86
C PRO A 127 -5.74 0.62 -1.71
N ILE A 128 -4.81 -0.01 -0.99
CA ILE A 128 -3.40 0.46 -0.90
C ILE A 128 -2.76 0.55 -2.29
N PHE A 129 -2.90 -0.49 -3.13
CA PHE A 129 -2.37 -0.48 -4.49
C PHE A 129 -3.19 0.38 -5.46
N ALA A 130 -4.48 0.63 -5.16
CA ALA A 130 -5.33 1.53 -5.93
C ALA A 130 -4.97 3.02 -5.69
N TRP A 131 -4.48 3.36 -4.50
CA TRP A 131 -4.24 4.75 -4.13
C TRP A 131 -3.24 5.49 -5.04
N PRO A 132 -2.09 4.91 -5.46
CA PRO A 132 -1.22 5.53 -6.46
C PRO A 132 -1.91 5.86 -7.78
N VAL A 133 -2.85 5.01 -8.23
CA VAL A 133 -3.68 5.28 -9.42
C VAL A 133 -4.56 6.50 -9.18
N ALA A 134 -5.30 6.50 -8.07
CA ALA A 134 -6.21 7.58 -7.72
C ALA A 134 -5.48 8.93 -7.60
N TRP A 135 -4.29 8.91 -7.01
CA TRP A 135 -3.44 10.08 -6.86
C TRP A 135 -2.83 10.53 -8.20
N CYS A 136 -2.37 9.62 -9.07
CA CYS A 136 -1.93 9.95 -10.44
C CYS A 136 -3.06 10.62 -11.25
N LEU A 137 -4.28 10.09 -11.17
CA LEU A 137 -5.45 10.67 -11.84
C LEU A 137 -5.79 12.08 -11.32
N CYS A 138 -5.54 12.35 -10.03
CA CYS A 138 -5.69 13.70 -9.48
C CYS A 138 -4.58 14.65 -9.97
N LEU A 139 -3.36 14.16 -10.18
CA LEU A 139 -2.28 14.94 -10.77
C LEU A 139 -2.59 15.30 -12.23
N ASP A 140 -3.06 14.32 -13.01
CA ASP A 140 -3.34 14.46 -14.44
C ASP A 140 -4.62 15.26 -14.74
N GLY A 141 -5.68 15.03 -13.98
CA GLY A 141 -7.03 15.53 -14.27
C GLY A 141 -7.58 16.52 -13.24
N GLY A 142 -6.77 16.91 -12.27
CA GLY A 142 -7.16 17.73 -11.14
C GLY A 142 -7.96 16.98 -10.06
N TRP A 143 -8.13 17.63 -8.93
CA TRP A 143 -8.84 17.09 -7.77
C TRP A 143 -10.34 16.88 -8.02
N LYS A 144 -10.78 15.62 -7.98
CA LYS A 144 -12.19 15.22 -8.11
C LYS A 144 -12.51 14.11 -7.10
N PRO A 145 -13.11 14.40 -5.93
CA PRO A 145 -13.34 13.43 -4.86
C PRO A 145 -14.10 12.18 -5.32
N TRP A 146 -15.07 12.33 -6.23
CA TRP A 146 -15.82 11.20 -6.77
C TRP A 146 -14.92 10.20 -7.51
N ARG A 147 -13.83 10.65 -8.14
CA ARG A 147 -12.87 9.75 -8.81
C ARG A 147 -12.11 8.92 -7.80
N LEU A 148 -11.70 9.53 -6.69
CA LEU A 148 -11.05 8.83 -5.59
C LEU A 148 -11.99 7.76 -5.03
N LEU A 149 -13.24 8.14 -4.75
CA LEU A 149 -14.27 7.21 -4.26
C LEU A 149 -14.55 6.08 -5.26
N ALA A 150 -14.61 6.37 -6.56
CA ALA A 150 -14.84 5.35 -7.58
C ALA A 150 -13.66 4.37 -7.69
N VAL A 151 -12.41 4.85 -7.63
CA VAL A 151 -11.22 3.99 -7.68
C VAL A 151 -11.13 3.11 -6.44
N GLU A 152 -11.29 3.68 -5.24
CA GLU A 152 -11.25 2.93 -3.98
C GLU A 152 -12.45 1.97 -3.84
N GLY A 153 -13.64 2.40 -4.24
CA GLY A 153 -14.84 1.56 -4.25
C GLY A 153 -14.69 0.38 -5.20
N LEU A 154 -14.20 0.61 -6.42
CA LEU A 154 -13.91 -0.46 -7.37
C LEU A 154 -12.83 -1.41 -6.83
N SER A 155 -11.81 -0.87 -6.17
CA SER A 155 -10.76 -1.65 -5.53
C SER A 155 -11.32 -2.59 -4.46
N LEU A 156 -12.14 -2.07 -3.55
CA LEU A 156 -12.82 -2.87 -2.53
C LEU A 156 -13.75 -3.93 -3.14
N CYS A 157 -14.54 -3.56 -4.16
CA CYS A 157 -15.44 -4.48 -4.85
C CYS A 157 -14.68 -5.60 -5.58
N SER A 158 -13.48 -5.32 -6.09
CA SER A 158 -12.68 -6.29 -6.84
C SER A 158 -12.28 -7.52 -6.02
N TYR A 159 -12.28 -7.41 -4.68
CA TYR A 159 -12.04 -8.55 -3.79
C TYR A 159 -13.11 -9.64 -3.92
N SER A 160 -14.30 -9.30 -4.44
CA SER A 160 -15.35 -10.29 -4.74
C SER A 160 -14.86 -11.37 -5.73
N LEU A 161 -13.82 -11.10 -6.53
CA LEU A 161 -13.19 -12.13 -7.37
C LEU A 161 -12.66 -13.31 -6.53
N ALA A 162 -12.19 -13.06 -5.31
CA ALA A 162 -11.70 -14.09 -4.40
C ALA A 162 -12.83 -14.99 -3.85
N LEU A 163 -14.10 -14.57 -3.97
CA LEU A 163 -15.27 -15.44 -3.74
C LEU A 163 -15.58 -16.33 -4.94
N LEU A 164 -15.22 -15.90 -6.14
CA LEU A 164 -15.55 -16.59 -7.38
C LEU A 164 -14.48 -17.59 -7.82
N HIS A 165 -13.22 -17.36 -7.43
CA HIS A 165 -12.10 -18.20 -7.84
C HIS A 165 -10.98 -18.24 -6.79
N PRO A 166 -10.30 -19.38 -6.59
CA PRO A 166 -9.18 -19.51 -5.62
C PRO A 166 -8.05 -18.50 -5.87
N CYS A 167 -7.75 -18.19 -7.13
CA CYS A 167 -6.75 -17.19 -7.52
C CYS A 167 -7.34 -15.76 -7.67
N GLY A 168 -8.56 -15.52 -7.20
CA GLY A 168 -9.27 -14.28 -7.46
C GLY A 168 -8.60 -13.06 -6.82
N PHE A 169 -8.00 -13.23 -5.65
CA PHE A 169 -7.21 -12.18 -4.99
C PHE A 169 -5.95 -11.84 -5.79
N GLU A 170 -5.22 -12.84 -6.27
CA GLU A 170 -3.99 -12.70 -7.04
C GLU A 170 -4.25 -11.99 -8.36
N VAL A 171 -5.35 -12.34 -9.04
CA VAL A 171 -5.80 -11.65 -10.27
C VAL A 171 -6.15 -10.19 -9.96
N ALA A 172 -6.95 -9.94 -8.92
CA ALA A 172 -7.31 -8.58 -8.52
C ALA A 172 -6.06 -7.74 -8.22
N LEU A 173 -5.14 -8.27 -7.40
CA LEU A 173 -3.89 -7.61 -7.05
C LEU A 173 -3.02 -7.35 -8.29
N GLY A 174 -2.89 -8.31 -9.19
CA GLY A 174 -2.15 -8.17 -10.44
C GLY A 174 -2.69 -7.04 -11.32
N VAL A 175 -4.02 -6.92 -11.43
CA VAL A 175 -4.67 -5.80 -12.15
C VAL A 175 -4.36 -4.46 -11.47
N HIS A 176 -4.38 -4.40 -10.13
CA HIS A 176 -4.03 -3.17 -9.39
C HIS A 176 -2.58 -2.76 -9.62
N VAL A 177 -1.64 -3.71 -9.55
CA VAL A 177 -0.22 -3.47 -9.83
C VAL A 177 -0.04 -2.95 -11.26
N ALA A 178 -0.64 -3.62 -12.25
CA ALA A 178 -0.56 -3.20 -13.65
C ALA A 178 -1.15 -1.80 -13.87
N ALA A 179 -2.30 -1.50 -13.24
CA ALA A 179 -2.92 -0.18 -13.31
C ALA A 179 -2.05 0.91 -12.65
N ALA A 180 -1.47 0.62 -11.48
CA ALA A 180 -0.58 1.53 -10.76
C ALA A 180 0.67 1.86 -11.58
N VAL A 181 1.34 0.83 -12.12
CA VAL A 181 2.54 1.02 -12.96
C VAL A 181 2.17 1.76 -14.25
N GLY A 182 1.11 1.36 -14.95
CA GLY A 182 0.67 2.00 -16.19
C GLY A 182 0.32 3.47 -16.01
N GLN A 183 -0.43 3.81 -14.95
CA GLN A 183 -0.77 5.21 -14.65
C GLN A 183 0.43 6.01 -14.17
N ALA A 184 1.33 5.42 -13.37
CA ALA A 184 2.55 6.08 -12.95
C ALA A 184 3.47 6.37 -14.13
N LEU A 185 3.65 5.45 -15.08
CA LEU A 185 4.40 5.66 -16.32
C LEU A 185 3.81 6.79 -17.17
N ARG A 186 2.48 6.79 -17.34
CA ARG A 186 1.78 7.85 -18.07
C ARG A 186 1.98 9.21 -17.41
N THR A 187 1.84 9.27 -16.09
CA THR A 187 2.00 10.52 -15.31
C THR A 187 3.46 10.99 -15.35
N GLN A 188 4.41 10.06 -15.24
CA GLN A 188 5.85 10.32 -15.39
C GLN A 188 6.17 10.89 -16.78
N GLY A 189 5.60 10.36 -17.86
CA GLY A 189 5.80 10.90 -19.21
C GLY A 189 5.28 12.33 -19.39
N ARG A 190 4.26 12.74 -18.61
CA ARG A 190 3.62 14.06 -18.71
C ARG A 190 4.26 15.11 -17.79
N HIS A 191 4.62 14.70 -16.59
CA HIS A 191 4.97 15.60 -15.48
C HIS A 191 6.32 15.30 -14.85
N GLY A 192 6.97 14.22 -15.27
CA GLY A 192 8.15 13.67 -14.61
C GLY A 192 9.44 14.45 -14.83
N SER A 193 10.36 14.20 -13.91
CA SER A 193 11.77 14.58 -13.96
C SER A 193 12.65 13.32 -13.95
N ALA A 194 13.96 13.47 -14.09
CA ALA A 194 14.90 12.36 -13.90
C ALA A 194 14.76 11.75 -12.49
N SER A 195 14.62 12.59 -11.45
CA SER A 195 14.46 12.13 -10.06
C SER A 195 13.18 11.33 -9.85
N SER A 196 12.03 11.81 -10.35
CA SER A 196 10.79 11.02 -10.27
C SER A 196 10.86 9.74 -11.10
N GLY A 197 11.61 9.75 -12.20
CA GLY A 197 11.89 8.54 -12.99
C GLY A 197 12.67 7.50 -12.19
N THR A 198 13.69 7.91 -11.45
CA THR A 198 14.42 7.04 -10.53
C THR A 198 13.51 6.48 -9.44
N TYR A 199 12.67 7.30 -8.82
CA TYR A 199 11.73 6.81 -7.79
C TYR A 199 10.72 5.81 -8.36
N LEU A 200 10.20 6.05 -9.57
CA LEU A 200 9.33 5.10 -10.25
C LEU A 200 10.04 3.76 -10.51
N ALA A 201 11.27 3.79 -11.04
CA ALA A 201 12.05 2.59 -11.31
C ALA A 201 12.33 1.80 -10.01
N LEU A 202 12.72 2.48 -8.94
CA LEU A 202 12.95 1.86 -7.63
C LEU A 202 11.66 1.30 -7.02
N GLY A 203 10.52 1.99 -7.19
CA GLY A 203 9.21 1.50 -6.77
C GLY A 203 8.78 0.24 -7.52
N VAL A 204 8.96 0.21 -8.85
CA VAL A 204 8.68 -0.99 -9.67
C VAL A 204 9.60 -2.14 -9.31
N LEU A 205 10.90 -1.87 -9.15
CA LEU A 205 11.87 -2.89 -8.72
C LEU A 205 11.49 -3.48 -7.36
N SER A 206 11.08 -2.62 -6.42
CA SER A 206 10.61 -3.04 -5.10
C SER A 206 9.32 -3.87 -5.20
N CYS A 207 8.37 -3.47 -6.05
CA CYS A 207 7.15 -4.27 -6.29
C CYS A 207 7.47 -5.65 -6.88
N LEU A 208 8.40 -5.74 -7.83
CA LEU A 208 8.86 -7.01 -8.39
C LEU A 208 9.55 -7.86 -7.32
N GLY A 209 10.40 -7.25 -6.48
CA GLY A 209 11.03 -7.91 -5.34
C GLY A 209 10.00 -8.48 -4.37
N PHE A 210 8.96 -7.71 -4.02
CA PHE A 210 7.86 -8.18 -3.18
C PHE A 210 7.19 -9.42 -3.77
N VAL A 211 6.87 -9.43 -5.07
CA VAL A 211 6.22 -10.58 -5.71
C VAL A 211 7.16 -11.78 -5.79
N VAL A 212 8.36 -11.61 -6.34
CA VAL A 212 9.29 -12.71 -6.62
C VAL A 212 9.80 -13.36 -5.33
N LEU A 213 10.20 -12.57 -4.34
CA LEU A 213 10.75 -13.10 -3.09
C LEU A 213 9.68 -13.82 -2.26
N LYS A 214 8.42 -13.38 -2.36
CA LYS A 214 7.29 -14.06 -1.73
C LYS A 214 6.96 -15.38 -2.43
N LEU A 215 6.91 -15.40 -3.76
CA LEU A 215 6.62 -16.62 -4.51
C LEU A 215 7.72 -17.68 -4.36
N CYS A 216 8.97 -17.23 -4.24
CA CYS A 216 10.13 -18.12 -4.09
C CYS A 216 10.54 -18.33 -2.62
N ASP A 217 9.70 -18.00 -1.62
CA ASP A 217 10.11 -18.01 -0.20
C ASP A 217 10.71 -19.35 0.24
N HIS A 218 10.01 -20.46 -0.04
CA HIS A 218 10.48 -21.80 0.31
C HIS A 218 11.71 -22.24 -0.50
N GLU A 219 11.75 -21.94 -1.80
CA GLU A 219 12.90 -22.29 -2.65
C GLU A 219 14.17 -21.54 -2.22
N LEU A 220 14.02 -20.25 -1.88
CA LEU A 220 15.12 -19.42 -1.41
C LEU A 220 15.65 -19.88 -0.05
N SER A 221 14.79 -20.44 0.82
CA SER A 221 15.18 -20.92 2.16
C SER A 221 16.30 -21.99 2.16
N GLN A 222 16.59 -22.60 1.01
CA GLN A 222 17.73 -23.51 0.83
C GLN A 222 19.08 -22.79 0.97
N TRP A 223 19.12 -21.47 0.75
CA TRP A 223 20.35 -20.66 0.74
C TRP A 223 20.57 -20.00 2.11
N HIS A 224 21.81 -19.97 2.61
CA HIS A 224 22.11 -19.53 3.98
C HIS A 224 21.58 -18.13 4.33
N LEU A 225 21.56 -17.18 3.38
CA LEU A 225 21.01 -15.84 3.60
C LEU A 225 19.51 -15.88 3.97
N PHE A 226 18.78 -16.80 3.35
CA PHE A 226 17.32 -16.92 3.45
C PHE A 226 16.86 -17.91 4.53
N GLN A 227 17.77 -18.61 5.19
CA GLN A 227 17.45 -19.46 6.35
C GLN A 227 17.05 -18.65 7.59
N ARG A 228 17.57 -17.43 7.72
CA ARG A 228 17.25 -16.52 8.84
C ARG A 228 16.41 -15.32 8.39
N LEU A 229 16.79 -14.71 7.27
CA LEU A 229 16.06 -13.58 6.68
C LEU A 229 15.35 -14.09 5.44
N THR A 230 14.16 -14.65 5.64
CA THR A 230 13.45 -15.42 4.61
C THR A 230 13.05 -14.59 3.40
N GLY A 231 12.69 -15.27 2.31
CA GLY A 231 12.16 -14.61 1.12
C GLY A 231 10.93 -13.77 1.48
N HIS A 232 10.09 -14.26 2.38
CA HIS A 232 8.94 -13.53 2.90
C HIS A 232 9.34 -12.31 3.71
N PHE A 233 10.38 -12.38 4.56
CA PHE A 233 10.92 -11.20 5.23
C PHE A 233 11.38 -10.14 4.21
N TRP A 234 12.23 -10.52 3.26
CA TRP A 234 12.74 -9.58 2.24
C TRP A 234 11.64 -9.05 1.33
N SER A 235 10.63 -9.87 1.02
CA SER A 235 9.46 -9.44 0.24
C SER A 235 8.73 -8.29 0.95
N ARG A 236 8.60 -8.35 2.28
CA ARG A 236 7.96 -7.27 3.05
C ARG A 236 8.84 -6.04 3.17
N VAL A 237 10.16 -6.20 3.24
CA VAL A 237 11.09 -5.06 3.13
C VAL A 237 10.90 -4.38 1.77
N CYS A 238 10.81 -5.14 0.70
CA CYS A 238 10.49 -4.62 -0.63
C CYS A 238 9.12 -3.93 -0.69
N ASP A 239 8.10 -4.44 0.00
CA ASP A 239 6.78 -3.81 0.07
C ASP A 239 6.82 -2.46 0.84
N VAL A 240 7.55 -2.38 1.96
CA VAL A 240 7.83 -1.10 2.67
C VAL A 240 8.58 -0.11 1.76
N LEU A 241 9.60 -0.57 1.02
CA LEU A 241 10.34 0.26 0.07
C LEU A 241 9.45 0.72 -1.09
N GLN A 242 8.56 -0.14 -1.59
CA GLN A 242 7.59 0.21 -2.62
C GLN A 242 6.70 1.36 -2.15
N PHE A 243 6.16 1.30 -0.93
CA PHE A 243 5.42 2.42 -0.34
C PHE A 243 6.27 3.69 -0.31
N HIS A 244 7.50 3.60 0.21
CA HIS A 244 8.39 4.75 0.33
C HIS A 244 8.69 5.41 -1.02
N PHE A 245 9.01 4.61 -2.04
CA PHE A 245 9.27 5.13 -3.38
C PHE A 245 8.02 5.66 -4.07
N ALA A 246 6.85 5.08 -3.80
CA ALA A 246 5.58 5.64 -4.26
C ALA A 246 5.33 7.03 -3.64
N PHE A 247 5.60 7.23 -2.34
CA PHE A 247 5.54 8.57 -1.75
C PHE A 247 6.54 9.54 -2.38
N LEU A 248 7.81 9.14 -2.55
CA LEU A 248 8.83 9.97 -3.18
C LEU A 248 8.42 10.38 -4.59
N PHE A 249 7.95 9.42 -5.39
CA PHE A 249 7.44 9.66 -6.73
C PHE A 249 6.30 10.68 -6.73
N MET A 250 5.24 10.43 -5.94
CA MET A 250 4.04 11.28 -5.94
C MET A 250 4.31 12.68 -5.39
N THR A 251 5.09 12.81 -4.33
CA THR A 251 5.45 14.12 -3.75
C THR A 251 6.38 14.91 -4.66
N ASN A 252 7.33 14.26 -5.34
CA ASN A 252 8.20 14.92 -6.32
C ASN A 252 7.38 15.45 -7.50
N LEU A 253 6.46 14.65 -8.05
CA LEU A 253 5.55 15.11 -9.11
C LEU A 253 4.65 16.26 -8.66
N ASN A 254 4.16 16.24 -7.42
CA ASN A 254 3.41 17.36 -6.86
C ASN A 254 4.25 18.64 -6.84
N THR A 255 5.55 18.57 -6.51
CA THR A 255 6.45 19.75 -6.50
C THR A 255 6.81 20.26 -7.89
N CYS A 256 6.94 19.37 -8.87
CA CYS A 256 7.43 19.69 -10.21
C CYS A 256 6.35 20.18 -11.19
N ARG A 257 5.08 20.26 -10.78
CA ARG A 257 3.99 20.74 -11.62
C ARG A 257 4.30 22.17 -12.11
N ARG A 258 4.72 22.30 -13.37
CA ARG A 258 4.97 23.59 -14.03
C ARG A 258 3.73 24.45 -13.85
N ARG A 259 3.89 25.68 -13.33
CA ARG A 259 2.85 26.71 -13.48
C ARG A 259 2.58 26.86 -14.97
N PRO A 260 1.31 26.88 -15.43
CA PRO A 260 1.03 27.34 -16.77
C PRO A 260 1.64 28.74 -16.92
N PRO A 261 2.25 29.06 -18.09
CA PRO A 261 2.78 30.40 -18.32
C PRO A 261 1.66 31.40 -18.06
N ALA A 262 1.97 32.43 -17.26
CA ALA A 262 1.03 33.50 -16.98
C ALA A 262 0.46 34.00 -18.31
N GLU A 263 -0.84 33.77 -18.49
CA GLU A 263 -1.58 34.31 -19.62
C GLU A 263 -1.37 35.83 -19.53
N LYS A 264 -0.59 36.38 -20.47
CA LYS A 264 -0.41 37.82 -20.57
C LYS A 264 -1.79 38.39 -20.83
N VAL A 265 -2.40 38.98 -19.79
CA VAL A 265 -3.55 39.85 -19.92
C VAL A 265 -3.16 40.90 -20.96
N ARG A 266 -3.77 40.81 -22.14
CA ARG A 266 -3.74 41.85 -23.16
C ARG A 266 -4.82 42.86 -22.84
#